data_AF-A0A933DYD7-F1
#
_entry.id   AF-A0A933DYD7-F1
#
_cell.length_a   1.000
_cell.length_b   1.000
_cell.length_c   1.000
_cell.angle_alpha   90.00
_cell.angle_beta   90.00
_cell.angle_gamma   90.00
#
_symmetry.space_group_name_H-M   'P 1'
#
loop_
_entity.id
_entity.type
_entity.pdbx_description
1 polymer ?
#
loop_
_entity_poly.entity_id
_entity_poly.type
_entity_poly.pdbx_seq_one_letter_code
_entity_poly.pdbx_strand_id
1 'polypeptide(L)'
;GGFMYAAAELATAVQHGINVVAVVLNNHRFGASNRDQRGRFHGRVIGTELHNPDFVKLARSFGARGIKAETLDEVPSAIKRALAAKKPTLVEVEMPDLDPLYELQPPKR
;
A
#
# COMPACT_ATOMS: atom_id res chain seq x y z
N GLY A 1 5.31 -0.25 2.17
CA GLY A 1 5.64 -0.75 3.53
C GLY A 1 4.97 -2.09 3.80
N GLY A 2 3.91 -2.12 4.61
CA GLY A 2 3.34 -3.35 5.17
C GLY A 2 2.99 -4.47 4.17
N PHE A 3 2.51 -4.12 2.98
CA PHE A 3 2.20 -5.10 1.92
C PHE A 3 3.38 -6.03 1.58
N MET A 4 4.62 -5.52 1.59
CA MET A 4 5.80 -6.32 1.22
C MET A 4 6.10 -7.45 2.19
N TYR A 5 5.59 -7.42 3.43
CA TYR A 5 5.74 -8.55 4.37
C TYR A 5 4.97 -9.81 3.93
N ALA A 6 3.91 -9.65 3.14
CA ALA A 6 3.04 -10.74 2.72
C ALA A 6 2.79 -10.73 1.20
N ALA A 7 3.63 -10.06 0.41
CA ALA A 7 3.43 -9.93 -1.04
C ALA A 7 3.40 -11.30 -1.76
N ALA A 8 4.10 -12.30 -1.23
CA ALA A 8 4.10 -13.67 -1.77
C ALA A 8 2.72 -14.35 -1.68
N GLU A 9 1.82 -13.91 -0.78
CA GLU A 9 0.46 -14.47 -0.68
C GLU A 9 -0.42 -14.15 -1.90
N LEU A 10 0.00 -13.23 -2.77
CA LEU A 10 -0.61 -13.10 -4.09
C LEU A 10 -0.48 -14.38 -4.92
N ALA A 11 0.63 -15.12 -4.79
CA ALA A 11 0.81 -16.41 -5.45
C ALA A 11 -0.21 -17.44 -4.93
N THR A 12 -0.42 -17.50 -3.61
CA THR A 12 -1.44 -18.33 -2.97
C THR A 12 -2.83 -18.01 -3.51
N ALA A 13 -3.19 -16.72 -3.58
CA ALA A 13 -4.49 -16.30 -4.09
C ALA A 13 -4.70 -16.69 -5.55
N VAL A 14 -3.66 -16.58 -6.38
CA VAL A 14 -3.70 -17.03 -7.78
C VAL A 14 -3.85 -18.55 -7.88
N GLN A 15 -3.06 -19.32 -7.13
CA GLN A 15 -3.10 -20.78 -7.12
C GLN A 15 -4.50 -21.32 -6.77
N HIS A 16 -5.18 -20.68 -5.82
CA HIS A 16 -6.49 -21.11 -5.34
C HIS A 16 -7.67 -20.38 -6.00
N GLY A 17 -7.43 -19.50 -6.97
CA GLY A 17 -8.49 -18.74 -7.64
C GLY A 17 -9.26 -17.79 -6.71
N ILE A 18 -8.63 -17.31 -5.64
CA ILE A 18 -9.27 -16.45 -4.63
C ILE A 18 -9.33 -15.02 -5.18
N ASN A 19 -10.53 -14.48 -5.38
CA ASN A 19 -10.73 -13.12 -5.89
C ASN A 19 -10.50 -12.03 -4.82
N VAL A 20 -9.27 -11.95 -4.29
CA VAL A 20 -8.85 -10.91 -3.36
C VAL A 20 -8.51 -9.61 -4.09
N VAL A 21 -8.94 -8.49 -3.54
CA VAL A 21 -8.54 -7.14 -4.00
C VAL A 21 -7.63 -6.53 -2.95
N ALA A 22 -6.33 -6.46 -3.24
CA ALA A 22 -5.33 -5.84 -2.37
C ALA A 22 -5.15 -4.37 -2.75
N VAL A 23 -5.59 -3.45 -1.90
CA VAL A 23 -5.38 -2.01 -2.09
C VAL A 23 -4.13 -1.58 -1.34
N VAL A 24 -3.10 -1.17 -2.08
CA VAL A 24 -1.81 -0.73 -1.54
C VAL A 24 -1.74 0.78 -1.59
N LEU A 25 -1.89 1.41 -0.44
CA LEU A 25 -1.69 2.84 -0.25
C LEU A 25 -0.18 3.11 -0.20
N ASN A 26 0.39 3.53 -1.32
CA ASN A 26 1.84 3.70 -1.48
C ASN A 26 2.26 5.13 -1.20
N ASN A 27 2.86 5.36 -0.02
CA ASN A 27 3.48 6.63 0.37
C ASN A 27 5.01 6.53 0.50
N HIS A 28 5.59 5.45 -0.03
CA HIS A 28 7.04 5.16 -0.02
C HIS A 28 7.70 5.16 1.36
N ARG A 29 6.95 4.87 2.44
CA ARG A 29 7.47 4.94 3.81
C ARG A 29 6.94 3.84 4.74
N PHE A 30 7.63 3.61 5.84
CA PHE A 30 7.03 3.03 7.05
C PHE A 30 6.30 4.15 7.81
N GLY A 31 5.09 4.48 7.36
CA GLY A 31 4.39 5.73 7.70
C GLY A 31 4.30 6.04 9.19
N ALA A 32 3.97 5.07 10.05
CA ALA A 32 3.89 5.29 11.50
C ALA A 32 5.25 5.67 12.11
N SER A 33 6.28 4.87 11.83
CA SER A 33 7.64 5.12 12.33
C SER A 33 8.25 6.39 11.76
N ASN A 34 8.02 6.69 10.47
CA ASN A 34 8.47 7.94 9.86
C ASN A 34 7.83 9.16 10.53
N ARG A 35 6.52 9.08 10.81
CA ARG A 35 5.78 10.12 11.53
C ARG A 35 6.33 10.35 12.93
N ASP A 36 6.54 9.27 13.69
CA ASP A 36 7.15 9.36 15.03
C ASP A 36 8.54 10.00 14.96
N GLN A 37 9.38 9.58 14.01
CA GLN A 37 10.71 10.17 13.78
C GLN A 37 10.65 11.67 13.52
N ARG A 38 9.71 12.11 12.69
CA ARG A 38 9.53 13.53 12.37
C ARG A 38 9.00 14.34 13.55
N GLY A 39 7.95 13.86 14.21
CA GLY A 39 7.27 14.61 15.27
C GLY A 39 7.96 14.54 16.63
N ARG A 40 8.56 13.40 17.00
CA ARG A 40 9.03 13.12 18.38
C ARG A 40 10.54 13.02 18.51
N PHE A 41 11.25 12.81 17.41
CA PHE A 41 12.70 12.61 17.41
C PHE A 41 13.44 13.70 16.63
N HIS A 42 12.97 14.95 16.76
CA HIS A 42 13.61 16.15 16.19
C HIS A 42 13.84 16.06 14.67
N GLY A 43 12.90 15.45 13.92
CA GLY A 43 13.04 15.33 12.47
C GLY A 43 14.04 14.26 12.00
N ARG A 44 14.60 13.44 12.91
CA ARG A 44 15.63 12.46 12.54
C ARG A 44 15.01 11.21 11.90
N VAL A 45 14.95 11.22 10.58
CA VAL A 45 14.47 10.11 9.75
C VAL A 45 15.58 9.07 9.53
N ILE A 46 15.33 7.82 9.92
CA ILE A 46 16.28 6.70 9.77
C ILE A 46 15.51 5.44 9.38
N GLY A 47 15.83 4.86 8.22
CA GLY A 47 15.34 3.54 7.80
C GLY A 47 13.83 3.45 7.57
N THR A 48 13.13 4.58 7.48
CA THR A 48 11.66 4.62 7.31
C THR A 48 11.22 5.12 5.94
N GLU A 49 12.16 5.46 5.07
CA GLU A 49 11.93 5.74 3.64
C GLU A 49 12.21 4.47 2.83
N LEU A 50 11.36 4.20 1.86
CA LEU A 50 11.35 2.92 1.14
C LEU A 50 11.53 3.16 -0.35
N HIS A 51 12.45 2.39 -0.95
CA HIS A 51 12.45 2.15 -2.38
C HIS A 51 11.58 0.91 -2.65
N ASN A 52 10.35 1.13 -3.11
CA ASN A 52 9.42 0.03 -3.42
C ASN A 52 9.60 -0.49 -4.85
N PRO A 53 9.30 -1.77 -5.12
CA PRO A 53 9.19 -2.27 -6.49
C PRO A 53 7.99 -1.65 -7.21
N ASP A 54 7.95 -1.83 -8.53
CA ASP A 54 6.75 -1.60 -9.33
C ASP A 54 5.69 -2.65 -8.93
N PHE A 55 4.73 -2.26 -8.08
CA PHE A 55 3.73 -3.17 -7.54
C PHE A 55 2.79 -3.74 -8.61
N VAL A 56 2.53 -2.98 -9.68
CA VAL A 56 1.73 -3.45 -10.81
C VAL A 56 2.45 -4.59 -11.54
N LYS A 57 3.75 -4.44 -11.81
CA LYS A 57 4.56 -5.51 -12.41
C LYS A 57 4.71 -6.71 -11.47
N LEU A 58 4.92 -6.47 -10.17
CA LEU A 58 5.00 -7.53 -9.17
C LEU A 58 3.71 -8.36 -9.10
N ALA A 59 2.54 -7.72 -9.11
CA ALA A 59 1.27 -8.44 -9.16
C ALA A 59 1.15 -9.28 -10.43
N ARG A 60 1.53 -8.72 -11.58
CA ARG A 60 1.53 -9.44 -12.86
C ARG A 60 2.48 -10.64 -12.87
N SER A 61 3.65 -10.56 -12.23
CA SER A 61 4.58 -11.69 -12.16
C SER A 61 4.04 -12.87 -11.35
N PHE A 62 3.17 -12.65 -10.38
CA PHE A 62 2.45 -13.71 -9.69
C PHE A 62 1.25 -14.27 -10.47
N GLY A 63 0.93 -13.67 -11.63
CA GLY A 63 -0.26 -14.01 -12.40
C GLY A 63 -1.51 -13.27 -11.91
N ALA A 64 -1.42 -12.33 -10.97
CA ALA A 64 -2.51 -11.46 -10.55
C ALA A 64 -2.70 -10.28 -11.54
N ARG A 65 -3.81 -9.56 -11.42
CA ARG A 65 -4.00 -8.28 -12.13
C ARG A 65 -3.34 -7.16 -11.32
N GLY A 66 -2.72 -6.20 -11.99
CA GLY A 66 -2.21 -4.97 -11.38
C GLY A 66 -2.88 -3.74 -11.99
N ILE A 67 -3.35 -2.83 -11.14
CA ILE A 67 -3.95 -1.54 -11.49
C ILE A 67 -3.22 -0.46 -10.69
N LYS A 68 -2.84 0.64 -11.33
CA LYS A 68 -2.40 1.85 -10.65
C LYS A 68 -3.52 2.89 -10.72
N ALA A 69 -3.80 3.54 -9.60
CA ALA A 69 -4.57 4.77 -9.51
C ALA A 69 -3.58 5.90 -9.19
N GLU A 70 -3.40 6.82 -10.14
CA GLU A 70 -2.46 7.94 -9.99
C GLU A 70 -3.05 9.07 -9.16
N THR A 71 -4.38 9.15 -9.11
CA THR A 71 -5.12 10.15 -8.34
C THR A 71 -6.16 9.50 -7.43
N LEU A 72 -6.57 10.21 -6.37
CA LEU A 72 -7.59 9.73 -5.44
C LEU A 72 -8.95 9.52 -6.14
N ASP A 73 -9.26 10.35 -7.14
CA ASP A 73 -10.52 10.26 -7.90
C ASP A 73 -10.61 8.99 -8.76
N GLU A 74 -9.47 8.39 -9.09
CA GLU A 74 -9.43 7.13 -9.84
C GLU A 74 -9.71 5.90 -8.97
N VAL A 75 -9.56 6.00 -7.64
CA VAL A 75 -9.67 4.87 -6.70
C VAL A 75 -11.02 4.16 -6.80
N PRO A 76 -12.19 4.86 -6.82
CA PRO A 76 -13.48 4.20 -6.96
C PRO A 76 -13.60 3.39 -8.25
N SER A 77 -13.08 3.92 -9.36
CA SER A 77 -13.07 3.23 -10.66
C SER A 77 -12.13 2.02 -10.64
N ALA A 78 -10.93 2.18 -10.06
CA ALA A 78 -9.95 1.10 -9.92
C ALA A 78 -10.51 -0.08 -9.11
N ILE A 79 -11.16 0.19 -7.97
CA ILE A 79 -11.79 -0.84 -7.14
C ILE A 79 -12.94 -1.54 -7.90
N LYS A 80 -13.81 -0.79 -8.60
CA LYS A 80 -14.87 -1.39 -9.42
C LYS A 80 -14.31 -2.34 -10.48
N ARG A 81 -13.25 -1.93 -11.19
CA ARG A 81 -12.57 -2.77 -12.19
C ARG A 81 -11.90 -4.00 -11.57
N ALA A 82 -11.37 -3.88 -10.35
CA ALA A 82 -10.75 -4.99 -9.64
C ALA A 82 -11.79 -6.05 -9.23
N LEU A 83 -12.91 -5.62 -8.63
CA LEU A 83 -14.00 -6.51 -8.21
C LEU A 83 -14.63 -7.25 -9.41
N ALA A 84 -14.84 -6.55 -10.53
CA ALA A 84 -15.39 -7.14 -11.75
C ALA A 84 -14.46 -8.15 -12.44
N ALA A 85 -13.14 -8.11 -12.15
CA ALA A 85 -12.16 -8.95 -12.82
C ALA A 85 -12.26 -10.44 -12.46
N LYS A 86 -12.91 -10.79 -11.34
CA LYS A 86 -12.99 -12.16 -10.81
C LYS A 86 -11.62 -12.87 -10.76
N LYS A 87 -10.59 -12.11 -10.41
CA LYS A 87 -9.19 -12.51 -10.39
C LYS A 87 -8.46 -11.71 -9.30
N PRO A 88 -7.52 -12.33 -8.55
CA PRO A 88 -6.67 -11.60 -7.63
C PRO A 88 -6.15 -10.31 -8.26
N THR A 89 -6.39 -9.18 -7.61
CA THR A 89 -6.06 -7.86 -8.16
C THR A 89 -5.36 -7.02 -7.10
N LEU A 90 -4.19 -6.50 -7.45
CA LEU A 90 -3.53 -5.44 -6.71
C LEU A 90 -3.93 -4.09 -7.32
N VAL A 91 -4.38 -3.18 -6.46
CA VAL A 91 -4.63 -1.77 -6.78
C VAL A 91 -3.62 -0.95 -6.00
N GLU A 92 -2.61 -0.42 -6.70
CA GLU A 92 -1.71 0.58 -6.14
C GLU A 92 -2.36 1.95 -6.20
N VAL A 93 -2.37 2.66 -5.07
CA VAL A 93 -2.85 4.04 -4.95
C VAL A 93 -1.66 4.88 -4.53
N GLU A 94 -1.25 5.81 -5.39
CA GLU A 94 -0.22 6.79 -5.02
C GLU A 94 -0.80 7.71 -3.94
N MET A 95 -0.09 7.81 -2.81
CA MET A 95 -0.51 8.64 -1.69
C MET A 95 0.49 9.77 -1.48
N PRO A 96 0.02 11.03 -1.38
CA PRO A 96 0.88 12.11 -0.93
C PRO A 96 1.32 11.87 0.52
N ASP A 97 2.34 12.60 0.94
CA ASP A 97 2.68 12.67 2.35
C ASP A 97 1.56 13.42 3.08
N LEU A 98 0.90 12.74 4.02
CA LEU A 98 -0.25 13.28 4.74
C LEU A 98 0.15 13.57 6.18
N ASP A 99 0.01 14.85 6.54
CA ASP A 99 -0.06 15.24 7.93
C ASP A 99 -1.28 14.57 8.56
N PRO A 100 -1.15 14.06 9.79
CA PRO A 100 -2.25 13.37 10.44
C PRO A 100 -3.37 14.37 10.72
N LEU A 101 -4.62 13.97 10.42
CA LEU A 101 -5.81 14.79 10.69
C LEU A 101 -6.02 15.07 12.19
N TYR A 102 -5.35 14.32 13.05
CA TYR A 102 -5.34 14.49 14.49
C TYR A 102 -4.00 14.00 15.05
N GLU A 103 -3.47 14.69 16.06
CA GLU A 103 -2.33 14.18 16.81
C GLU A 103 -2.78 13.03 17.71
N LEU A 104 -2.21 11.84 17.50
CA LEU A 104 -2.31 10.77 18.48
C LEU A 104 -1.53 11.20 19.70
N GLN A 105 -2.24 11.53 20.78
CA GLN A 105 -1.57 11.78 22.06
C GLN A 105 -0.77 10.54 22.46
N PRO A 106 0.46 10.73 22.97
CA PRO A 106 1.24 9.60 23.44
C PRO A 106 0.45 8.84 24.51
N PRO A 107 0.53 7.50 24.54
CA PRO A 107 -0.10 6.73 25.60
C PRO A 107 0.39 7.27 26.94
N LYS A 108 -0.55 7.58 27.84
CA LYS A 108 -0.22 7.94 29.23
C LYS A 108 0.51 6.75 29.83
N ARG A 109 1.72 6.99 30.31
CA ARG A 109 2.52 5.99 31.05
C ARG A 109 1.82 5.61 32.35
#